data_AF-A0A3R6ZWX8-F1
#
_entry.id   AF-A0A3R6ZWX8-F1
#
_cell.length_a   1.000
_cell.length_b   1.000
_cell.length_c   1.000
_cell.angle_alpha   90.00
_cell.angle_beta   90.00
_cell.angle_gamma   90.00
#
_symmetry.space_group_name_H-M   'P 1'
#
loop_
_entity.id
_entity.type
_entity.pdbx_description
1 polymer ?
#
loop_
_entity_poly.entity_id
_entity_poly.type
_entity_poly.pdbx_seq_one_letter_code
_entity_poly.pdbx_strand_id
1 'polypeptide(L)'
;MYFWNKGSGNSFVVLRMWSINLRLLWFNCFVAKFMKWVANALGTTRHNGRNQFVGFFNFSSVTYIYIASALLTQRDNFTEFGNSDNTVVSSKMYLLDGISVDLFDSWFLRAYGGLAFALILNLLVVLCLDRVVNRIWWQHVAENSLGRQLMYNSTAIISDLGYNFVDVPHYGGAAISIPARALCTIQWFLTCYTMKFGL
;
A
#
# COMPACT_ATOMS: atom_id res chain seq x y z
N MET A 1 6.36 29.08 6.66
CA MET A 1 5.43 28.07 6.14
C MET A 1 4.70 28.68 4.94
N TYR A 2 5.22 28.44 3.75
CA TYR A 2 4.69 28.98 2.51
C TYR A 2 3.69 27.97 1.96
N PHE A 3 2.44 28.07 2.41
CA PHE A 3 1.36 27.37 1.71
C PHE A 3 1.38 27.83 0.26
N TRP A 4 1.68 26.91 -0.66
CA TRP A 4 1.70 27.09 -2.13
C TRP A 4 0.41 27.68 -2.73
N ASN A 5 -0.61 27.93 -1.89
CA ASN A 5 -1.90 28.49 -2.24
C ASN A 5 -2.40 29.54 -1.23
N LYS A 6 -1.51 30.37 -0.65
CA LYS A 6 -1.93 31.37 0.35
C LYS A 6 -2.70 32.58 -0.21
N GLY A 7 -2.91 32.65 -1.53
CA GLY A 7 -3.52 33.83 -2.17
C GLY A 7 -4.46 33.57 -3.36
N SER A 8 -4.65 32.31 -3.81
CA SER A 8 -5.49 32.06 -4.99
C SER A 8 -6.99 31.95 -4.67
N GLY A 9 -7.39 31.88 -3.39
CA GLY A 9 -8.80 31.75 -2.96
C GLY A 9 -9.54 30.54 -3.53
N ASN A 10 -8.84 29.64 -4.23
CA ASN A 10 -9.44 28.59 -5.05
C ASN A 10 -9.23 27.23 -4.39
N SER A 11 -10.25 26.76 -3.70
CA SER A 11 -10.28 25.46 -3.03
C SER A 11 -10.12 24.29 -4.00
N PHE A 12 -10.42 24.47 -5.29
CA PHE A 12 -10.28 23.44 -6.30
C PHE A 12 -8.82 23.05 -6.56
N VAL A 13 -7.88 23.98 -6.35
CA VAL A 13 -6.44 23.72 -6.49
C VAL A 13 -5.96 22.76 -5.40
N VAL A 14 -6.44 22.93 -4.16
CA VAL A 14 -6.12 22.03 -3.04
C VAL A 14 -6.66 20.62 -3.30
N LEU A 15 -7.93 20.53 -3.76
CA LEU A 15 -8.54 19.25 -4.12
C LEU A 15 -7.76 18.52 -5.22
N ARG A 16 -7.29 19.25 -6.24
CA ARG A 16 -6.45 18.70 -7.31
C ARG A 16 -5.13 18.15 -6.77
N MET A 17 -4.46 18.87 -5.86
CA MET A 17 -3.22 18.37 -5.23
C MET A 17 -3.45 17.10 -4.43
N TRP A 18 -4.53 17.04 -3.64
CA TRP A 18 -4.90 15.81 -2.92
C TRP A 18 -5.22 14.65 -3.87
N SER A 19 -5.90 14.91 -4.98
CA SER A 19 -6.18 13.89 -6.01
C SER A 19 -4.89 13.33 -6.65
N ILE A 20 -3.89 14.18 -6.87
CA ILE A 20 -2.57 13.74 -7.36
C ILE A 20 -1.87 12.90 -6.29
N ASN A 21 -1.90 13.31 -5.02
CA ASN A 21 -1.31 12.56 -3.92
C ASN A 21 -1.99 11.19 -3.69
N LEU A 22 -3.31 11.07 -3.92
CA LEU A 22 -4.00 9.78 -3.88
C LEU A 22 -3.44 8.77 -4.89
N ARG A 23 -2.80 9.20 -5.99
CA ARG A 23 -2.16 8.27 -6.93
C ARG A 23 -0.99 7.51 -6.30
N LEU A 24 -0.39 8.03 -5.22
CA LEU A 24 0.67 7.34 -4.48
C LEU A 24 0.16 6.10 -3.74
N LEU A 25 -1.16 5.92 -3.60
CA LEU A 25 -1.75 4.64 -3.20
C LEU A 25 -1.31 3.51 -4.14
N TRP A 26 -1.24 3.78 -5.46
CA TRP A 26 -0.76 2.78 -6.42
C TRP A 26 0.71 2.46 -6.24
N PHE A 27 1.52 3.42 -5.77
CA PHE A 27 2.90 3.17 -5.41
C PHE A 27 3.01 2.24 -4.20
N ASN A 28 2.21 2.46 -3.14
CA ASN A 28 2.15 1.54 -2.00
C ASN A 28 1.75 0.11 -2.44
N CYS A 29 0.74 -0.01 -3.29
CA CYS A 29 0.34 -1.29 -3.87
C CYS A 29 1.48 -1.90 -4.72
N PHE A 30 2.16 -1.10 -5.53
CA PHE A 30 3.30 -1.57 -6.32
C PHE A 30 4.42 -2.11 -5.43
N VAL A 31 4.81 -1.38 -4.38
CA VAL A 31 5.84 -1.80 -3.42
C VAL A 31 5.43 -3.08 -2.70
N ALA A 32 4.19 -3.18 -2.21
CA ALA A 32 3.71 -4.39 -1.55
C ALA A 32 3.76 -5.60 -2.50
N LYS A 33 3.30 -5.42 -3.74
CA LYS A 33 3.34 -6.48 -4.78
C LYS A 33 4.77 -6.88 -5.13
N PHE A 34 5.66 -5.91 -5.28
CA PHE A 34 7.07 -6.15 -5.55
C PHE A 34 7.73 -6.94 -4.41
N MET A 35 7.47 -6.55 -3.16
CA MET A 35 7.97 -7.28 -1.99
C MET A 35 7.45 -8.71 -1.94
N LYS A 36 6.15 -8.94 -2.23
CA LYS A 36 5.61 -10.31 -2.35
C LYS A 36 6.31 -11.11 -3.44
N TRP A 37 6.56 -10.50 -4.59
CA TRP A 37 7.25 -11.14 -5.70
C TRP A 37 8.69 -11.51 -5.33
N VAL A 38 9.45 -10.59 -4.72
CA VAL A 38 10.80 -10.84 -4.22
C VAL A 38 10.81 -11.94 -3.14
N ALA A 39 9.91 -11.86 -2.16
CA ALA A 39 9.80 -12.86 -1.10
C ALA A 39 9.46 -14.26 -1.65
N ASN A 40 8.72 -14.33 -2.75
CA ASN A 40 8.45 -15.58 -3.44
C ASN A 40 9.65 -16.04 -4.30
N ALA A 41 10.34 -15.11 -4.96
CA ALA A 41 11.52 -15.39 -5.76
C ALA A 41 12.75 -15.78 -4.92
N LEU A 42 12.85 -15.35 -3.66
CA LEU A 42 13.97 -15.70 -2.78
C LEU A 42 13.64 -16.84 -1.82
N GLY A 43 12.36 -17.05 -1.51
CA GLY A 43 11.93 -18.06 -0.55
C GLY A 43 12.20 -19.50 -1.02
N THR A 44 12.83 -20.31 -0.18
CA THR A 44 12.91 -21.77 -0.37
C THR A 44 11.59 -22.47 -0.04
N THR A 45 10.72 -21.82 0.74
CA THR A 45 9.40 -22.33 1.15
C THR A 45 8.28 -22.05 0.15
N ARG A 46 8.61 -21.89 -1.15
CA ARG A 46 7.63 -21.68 -2.24
C ARG A 46 6.52 -22.74 -2.27
N HIS A 47 6.78 -23.91 -1.70
CA HIS A 47 5.96 -25.10 -1.90
C HIS A 47 5.05 -25.49 -0.72
N ASN A 48 5.29 -24.99 0.50
CA ASN A 48 4.64 -25.54 1.71
C ASN A 48 3.61 -24.60 2.36
N GLY A 49 3.16 -23.54 1.66
CA GLY A 49 2.16 -22.60 2.17
C GLY A 49 2.51 -22.04 3.56
N ARG A 50 3.80 -21.76 3.80
CA ARG A 50 4.38 -21.28 5.08
C ARG A 50 5.25 -20.03 4.90
N ASN A 51 5.19 -19.35 3.76
CA ASN A 51 5.98 -18.16 3.50
C ASN A 51 5.41 -16.95 4.26
N GLN A 52 5.81 -16.79 5.52
CA GLN A 52 5.32 -15.74 6.41
C GLN A 52 5.56 -14.32 5.86
N PHE A 53 6.62 -14.12 5.08
CA PHE A 53 6.90 -12.83 4.42
C PHE A 53 5.83 -12.47 3.39
N VAL A 54 5.46 -13.41 2.51
CA VAL A 54 4.37 -13.19 1.55
C VAL A 54 3.04 -12.96 2.26
N GLY A 55 2.82 -13.65 3.38
CA GLY A 55 1.66 -13.43 4.23
C GLY A 55 1.60 -12.05 4.87
N PHE A 56 2.75 -11.45 5.24
CA PHE A 56 2.84 -10.13 5.87
C PHE A 56 2.38 -8.99 4.94
N PHE A 57 2.69 -9.06 3.65
CA PHE A 57 2.31 -8.04 2.67
C PHE A 57 0.87 -8.21 2.13
N ASN A 58 -0.08 -8.48 3.02
CA ASN A 58 -1.53 -8.49 2.71
C ASN A 58 -2.28 -7.59 3.68
N PHE A 59 -3.48 -7.17 3.29
CA PHE A 59 -4.39 -6.40 4.12
C PHE A 59 -5.60 -7.26 4.50
N SER A 60 -6.17 -7.02 5.68
CA SER A 60 -7.43 -7.64 6.11
C SER A 60 -8.65 -6.96 5.50
N SER A 61 -8.55 -5.65 5.26
CA SER A 61 -9.62 -4.79 4.74
C SER A 61 -9.07 -3.75 3.77
N VAL A 62 -9.90 -3.33 2.80
CA VAL A 62 -9.62 -2.21 1.90
C VAL A 62 -9.43 -0.89 2.67
N THR A 63 -10.02 -0.78 3.86
CA THR A 63 -9.90 0.41 4.72
C THR A 63 -8.44 0.75 5.04
N TYR A 64 -7.61 -0.26 5.32
CA TYR A 64 -6.19 -0.05 5.62
C TYR A 64 -5.41 0.49 4.42
N ILE A 65 -5.79 0.13 3.19
CA ILE A 65 -5.19 0.70 1.98
C ILE A 65 -5.49 2.20 1.91
N TYR A 66 -6.72 2.61 2.21
CA TYR A 66 -7.09 4.03 2.24
C TYR A 66 -6.47 4.79 3.40
N ILE A 67 -6.34 4.19 4.59
CA ILE A 67 -5.65 4.78 5.75
C ILE A 67 -4.18 5.03 5.39
N ALA A 68 -3.50 4.06 4.76
CA ALA A 68 -2.15 4.24 4.28
C ALA A 68 -2.04 5.42 3.30
N SER A 69 -3.04 5.61 2.44
CA SER A 69 -3.07 6.74 1.50
C SER A 69 -3.40 8.07 2.15
N ALA A 70 -4.17 8.11 3.23
CA ALA A 70 -4.50 9.36 3.92
C ALA A 70 -3.24 10.03 4.48
N LEU A 71 -2.31 9.24 5.02
CA LEU A 71 -1.01 9.73 5.50
C LEU A 71 -0.14 10.29 4.37
N LEU A 72 -0.36 9.86 3.12
CA LEU A 72 0.36 10.38 1.94
C LEU A 72 -0.08 11.78 1.53
N THR A 73 -1.23 12.27 2.02
CA THR A 73 -1.65 13.65 1.77
C THR A 73 -0.70 14.69 2.37
N GLN A 74 0.12 14.29 3.36
CA GLN A 74 1.13 15.12 3.99
C GLN A 74 2.46 15.17 3.23
N ARG A 75 2.57 14.49 2.07
CA ARG A 75 3.76 14.48 1.22
C ARG A 75 4.28 15.89 0.92
N ASP A 76 3.39 16.82 0.60
CA ASP A 76 3.80 18.13 0.13
C ASP A 76 4.48 18.93 1.25
N ASN A 77 3.98 18.79 2.49
CA ASN A 77 4.60 19.36 3.68
C ASN A 77 5.98 18.74 3.96
N PHE A 78 6.14 17.43 3.77
CA PHE A 78 7.42 16.75 3.91
C PHE A 78 8.45 17.23 2.87
N THR A 79 8.00 17.42 1.63
CA THR A 79 8.83 17.88 0.53
C THR A 79 9.27 19.33 0.72
N GLU A 80 8.38 20.20 1.24
CA GLU A 80 8.70 21.60 1.56
C GLU A 80 9.68 21.72 2.73
N PHE A 81 9.56 20.87 3.76
CA PHE A 81 10.50 20.86 4.89
C PHE A 81 11.93 20.55 4.44
N GLY A 82 12.09 19.63 3.50
CA GLY A 82 13.39 19.28 2.92
C GLY A 82 13.94 20.32 1.94
N ASN A 83 13.20 21.40 1.67
CA ASN A 83 13.61 22.40 0.69
C ASN A 83 14.52 23.46 1.33
N SER A 84 15.78 23.50 0.90
CA SER A 84 16.77 24.50 1.31
C SER A 84 16.98 25.61 0.29
N ASP A 85 16.42 25.48 -0.92
CA ASP A 85 16.58 26.47 -1.98
C ASP A 85 15.20 26.82 -2.56
N ASN A 86 14.73 28.03 -2.25
CA ASN A 86 13.49 28.56 -2.81
C ASN A 86 13.70 30.01 -3.26
N THR A 87 13.12 30.34 -4.40
CA THR A 87 13.07 31.73 -4.88
C THR A 87 11.63 32.06 -5.26
N VAL A 88 11.11 33.14 -4.69
CA VAL A 88 9.74 33.60 -4.95
C VAL A 88 9.78 34.51 -6.16
N VAL A 89 9.32 34.00 -7.30
CA VAL A 89 9.23 34.79 -8.53
C VAL A 89 7.87 35.50 -8.60
N SER A 90 7.90 36.83 -8.68
CA SER A 90 6.72 37.65 -8.92
C SER A 90 6.50 37.83 -10.43
N SER A 91 5.28 37.62 -10.93
CA SER A 91 4.95 37.67 -12.36
C SER A 91 5.18 39.03 -13.02
N LYS A 92 5.41 40.09 -12.22
CA LYS A 92 5.51 41.46 -12.69
C LYS A 92 6.94 42.02 -12.76
N MET A 93 7.94 41.33 -12.20
CA MET A 93 9.25 41.98 -11.95
C MET A 93 10.51 41.24 -12.39
N TYR A 94 10.46 39.97 -12.82
CA TYR A 94 11.68 39.21 -13.11
C TYR A 94 11.71 38.59 -14.50
N LEU A 95 12.80 38.82 -15.24
CA LEU A 95 13.18 38.09 -16.45
C LEU A 95 13.67 36.70 -16.03
N LEU A 96 13.06 35.62 -16.52
CA LEU A 96 13.42 34.25 -16.12
C LEU A 96 14.77 33.77 -16.70
N ASP A 97 15.28 34.43 -17.74
CA ASP A 97 16.49 34.02 -18.47
C ASP A 97 17.78 33.97 -17.63
N GLY A 98 17.82 34.61 -16.46
CA GLY A 98 18.99 34.61 -15.55
C GLY A 98 18.92 33.62 -14.39
N ILE A 99 17.77 32.96 -14.17
CA ILE A 99 17.56 32.07 -13.03
C ILE A 99 17.77 30.63 -13.51
N SER A 100 18.97 30.10 -13.28
CA SER A 100 19.24 28.67 -13.44
C SER A 100 19.13 27.99 -12.09
N VAL A 101 18.37 26.89 -12.04
CA VAL A 101 18.28 26.03 -10.86
C VAL A 101 19.07 24.78 -11.20
N ASP A 102 20.11 24.47 -10.41
CA ASP A 102 20.81 23.21 -10.54
C ASP A 102 19.82 22.07 -10.22
N LEU A 103 19.63 21.15 -11.17
CA LEU A 103 18.69 20.05 -11.02
C LEU A 103 19.06 19.13 -9.84
N PHE A 104 20.36 18.96 -9.56
CA PHE A 104 20.83 18.08 -8.48
C PHE A 104 20.65 18.72 -7.10
N ASP A 105 20.79 20.04 -6.99
CA ASP A 105 20.46 20.78 -5.76
C ASP A 105 18.96 21.11 -5.64
N SER A 106 18.20 20.93 -6.73
CA SER A 106 16.76 21.13 -6.73
C SER A 106 16.06 20.21 -5.73
N TRP A 107 15.04 20.77 -5.07
CA TRP A 107 14.13 20.05 -4.18
C TRP A 107 13.54 18.79 -4.82
N PHE A 108 13.41 18.77 -6.16
CA PHE A 108 12.86 17.65 -6.90
C PHE A 108 13.69 16.38 -6.68
N LEU A 109 14.99 16.38 -7.01
CA LEU A 109 15.84 15.18 -6.91
C LEU A 109 16.18 14.82 -5.46
N ARG A 110 16.48 15.80 -4.62
CA ARG A 110 16.89 15.54 -3.23
C ARG A 110 15.77 14.94 -2.38
N ALA A 111 14.53 15.40 -2.56
CA ALA A 111 13.41 14.94 -1.74
C ALA A 111 12.95 13.52 -2.10
N TYR A 112 13.25 13.01 -3.31
CA TYR A 112 12.77 11.68 -3.75
C TYR A 112 13.25 10.54 -2.86
N GLY A 113 14.50 10.55 -2.42
CA GLY A 113 15.05 9.50 -1.56
C GLY A 113 14.33 9.44 -0.21
N GLY A 114 14.24 10.59 0.47
CA GLY A 114 13.52 10.71 1.74
C GLY A 114 12.03 10.41 1.60
N LEU A 115 11.40 10.86 0.51
CA LEU A 115 10.01 10.57 0.21
C LEU A 115 9.79 9.07 0.01
N ALA A 116 10.61 8.40 -0.80
CA ALA A 116 10.51 6.96 -1.03
C ALA A 116 10.65 6.18 0.27
N PHE A 117 11.59 6.57 1.13
CA PHE A 117 11.74 5.97 2.46
C PHE A 117 10.49 6.17 3.33
N ALA A 118 9.95 7.40 3.38
CA ALA A 118 8.72 7.70 4.12
C ALA A 118 7.51 6.90 3.61
N LEU A 119 7.39 6.71 2.29
CA LEU A 119 6.34 5.90 1.67
C LEU A 119 6.43 4.42 2.11
N ILE A 120 7.63 3.85 2.06
CA ILE A 120 7.87 2.46 2.48
C ILE A 120 7.60 2.31 3.98
N LEU A 121 8.10 3.23 4.80
CA LEU A 121 7.89 3.20 6.25
C LEU A 121 6.40 3.32 6.59
N ASN A 122 5.66 4.22 5.94
CA ASN A 122 4.22 4.36 6.10
C ASN A 122 3.48 3.05 5.77
N LEU A 123 3.82 2.41 4.65
CA LEU A 123 3.25 1.12 4.27
C LEU A 123 3.51 0.05 5.33
N LEU A 124 4.75 -0.07 5.82
CA LEU A 124 5.12 -1.03 6.86
C LEU A 124 4.38 -0.79 8.17
N VAL A 125 4.25 0.47 8.60
CA VAL A 125 3.52 0.85 9.81
C VAL A 125 2.05 0.43 9.71
N VAL A 126 1.39 0.70 8.57
CA VAL A 126 -0.01 0.34 8.39
C VAL A 126 -0.22 -1.17 8.30
N LEU A 127 0.68 -1.90 7.64
CA LEU A 127 0.65 -3.37 7.62
C LEU A 127 0.85 -3.96 9.03
N CYS A 128 1.77 -3.42 9.81
CA CYS A 128 1.96 -3.81 11.21
C CYS A 128 0.70 -3.53 12.03
N LEU A 129 0.11 -2.35 11.88
CA LEU A 129 -1.11 -1.96 12.59
C LEU A 129 -2.26 -2.91 12.24
N ASP A 130 -2.48 -3.20 10.96
CA ASP A 130 -3.51 -4.16 10.51
C ASP A 130 -3.27 -5.55 11.11
N ARG A 131 -2.02 -6.03 11.12
CA ARG A 131 -1.67 -7.33 11.69
C ARG A 131 -1.93 -7.41 13.19
N VAL A 132 -1.68 -6.33 13.92
CA VAL A 132 -1.87 -6.26 15.38
C VAL A 132 -3.34 -6.12 15.73
N VAL A 133 -4.06 -5.19 15.09
CA VAL A 133 -5.49 -4.94 15.36
C VAL A 133 -6.34 -6.16 14.97
N ASN A 134 -6.09 -6.75 13.80
CA ASN A 134 -6.85 -7.89 13.29
C ASN A 134 -6.18 -9.23 13.57
N ARG A 135 -5.43 -9.36 14.67
CA ARG A 135 -4.62 -10.55 14.97
C ARG A 135 -5.44 -11.85 14.99
N ILE A 136 -6.63 -11.82 15.59
CA ILE A 136 -7.53 -12.99 15.67
C ILE A 136 -8.00 -13.41 14.28
N TRP A 137 -8.37 -12.44 13.45
CA TRP A 137 -8.75 -12.70 12.06
C TRP A 137 -7.61 -13.35 11.27
N TRP A 138 -6.38 -12.83 11.41
CA TRP A 138 -5.20 -13.41 10.79
C TRP A 138 -4.86 -14.82 11.30
N GLN A 139 -5.15 -15.12 12.57
CA GLN A 139 -5.03 -16.48 13.11
C GLN A 139 -6.03 -17.43 12.45
N HIS A 140 -7.31 -17.05 12.35
CA HIS A 140 -8.31 -17.87 11.67
C HIS A 140 -8.02 -18.08 10.17
N VAL A 141 -7.53 -17.04 9.47
CA VAL A 141 -7.07 -17.16 8.07
C VAL A 141 -5.90 -18.14 7.97
N ALA A 142 -4.99 -18.15 8.95
CA ALA A 142 -3.86 -19.06 8.99
C ALA A 142 -4.24 -20.49 9.41
N GLU A 143 -5.32 -20.70 10.15
CA GLU A 143 -5.83 -22.03 10.50
C GLU A 143 -6.60 -22.67 9.34
N ASN A 144 -7.27 -21.84 8.53
CA ASN A 144 -8.00 -22.31 7.37
C ASN A 144 -7.09 -22.63 6.17
N SER A 145 -7.32 -23.78 5.53
CA SER A 145 -6.53 -24.24 4.38
C SER A 145 -6.65 -23.33 3.15
N LEU A 146 -7.85 -22.87 2.84
CA LEU A 146 -8.13 -21.99 1.71
C LEU A 146 -7.58 -20.57 1.96
N GLY A 147 -7.72 -20.06 3.19
CA GLY A 147 -7.09 -18.82 3.62
C GLY A 147 -5.57 -18.84 3.49
N ARG A 148 -4.93 -19.93 3.92
CA ARG A 148 -3.48 -20.14 3.77
C ARG A 148 -3.02 -20.19 2.32
N GLN A 149 -3.73 -20.91 1.45
CA GLN A 149 -3.37 -21.01 0.04
C GLN A 149 -3.37 -19.63 -0.61
N LEU A 150 -4.39 -18.84 -0.33
CA LEU A 150 -4.48 -17.50 -0.87
C LEU A 150 -3.41 -16.57 -0.28
N MET A 151 -3.25 -16.59 1.04
CA MET A 151 -2.34 -15.69 1.76
C MET A 151 -0.86 -15.96 1.43
N TYR A 152 -0.45 -17.22 1.33
CA TYR A 152 0.96 -17.60 1.21
C TYR A 152 1.39 -17.99 -0.20
N ASN A 153 0.47 -18.37 -1.10
CA ASN A 153 0.79 -18.90 -2.43
C ASN A 153 0.36 -17.98 -3.58
N SER A 154 -0.08 -16.76 -3.26
CA SER A 154 -0.42 -15.72 -4.24
C SER A 154 0.46 -14.48 -4.10
N THR A 155 0.87 -13.91 -5.23
CA THR A 155 1.53 -12.60 -5.29
C THR A 155 0.56 -11.43 -5.41
N ALA A 156 -0.74 -11.67 -5.55
CA ALA A 156 -1.72 -10.61 -5.56
C ALA A 156 -1.96 -10.08 -4.14
N ILE A 157 -2.25 -8.79 -4.02
CA ILE A 157 -2.54 -8.16 -2.73
C ILE A 157 -3.97 -8.49 -2.38
N ILE A 158 -4.15 -9.17 -1.26
CA ILE A 158 -5.47 -9.50 -0.73
C ILE A 158 -5.85 -8.40 0.25
N SER A 159 -7.10 -7.95 0.20
CA SER A 159 -7.62 -6.89 1.06
C SER A 159 -9.07 -7.09 1.50
N ASP A 160 -9.84 -7.96 0.88
CA ASP A 160 -11.12 -8.41 1.42
C ASP A 160 -11.43 -9.76 0.78
N LEU A 161 -11.81 -10.72 1.61
CA LEU A 161 -12.04 -12.10 1.22
C LEU A 161 -13.51 -12.47 1.25
N GLY A 162 -14.37 -11.63 1.85
CA GLY A 162 -15.76 -11.98 2.13
C GLY A 162 -15.88 -13.23 3.02
N TYR A 163 -14.84 -13.54 3.79
CA TYR A 163 -14.78 -14.70 4.68
C TYR A 163 -15.48 -14.37 5.97
N ASN A 164 -16.57 -15.06 6.24
CA ASN A 164 -17.18 -15.07 7.56
C ASN A 164 -16.77 -16.36 8.26
N PHE A 165 -15.92 -16.24 9.27
CA PHE A 165 -15.56 -17.39 10.10
C PHE A 165 -16.77 -17.80 10.93
N VAL A 166 -17.11 -19.09 10.89
CA VAL A 166 -18.26 -19.66 11.60
C VAL A 166 -17.77 -20.84 12.42
N ASP A 167 -18.22 -20.91 13.67
CA ASP A 167 -17.95 -22.05 14.54
C ASP A 167 -18.89 -23.20 14.16
N VAL A 168 -18.31 -24.29 13.65
CA VAL A 168 -19.06 -25.51 13.31
C VAL A 168 -18.88 -26.51 14.45
N PRO A 169 -19.96 -27.00 15.09
CA PRO A 169 -19.86 -28.00 16.14
C PRO A 169 -19.09 -29.23 15.66
N HIS A 170 -18.17 -29.74 16.48
CA HIS A 170 -17.32 -30.90 16.18
C HIS A 170 -16.30 -30.73 15.04
N TYR A 171 -16.09 -29.51 14.53
CA TYR A 171 -15.02 -29.22 13.59
C TYR A 171 -13.80 -28.64 14.32
N GLY A 172 -12.64 -29.29 14.20
CA GLY A 172 -11.42 -28.91 14.92
C GLY A 172 -10.63 -27.73 14.34
N GLY A 173 -11.14 -27.06 13.30
CA GLY A 173 -10.45 -25.95 12.63
C GLY A 173 -11.35 -24.74 12.38
N ALA A 174 -10.82 -23.72 11.71
CA ALA A 174 -11.59 -22.54 11.33
C ALA A 174 -12.44 -22.83 10.07
N ALA A 175 -13.76 -22.88 10.20
CA ALA A 175 -14.68 -23.00 9.06
C ALA A 175 -15.05 -21.61 8.53
N ILE A 176 -15.27 -21.51 7.21
CA ILE A 176 -15.60 -20.25 6.54
C ILE A 176 -16.94 -20.40 5.82
N SER A 177 -17.85 -19.48 6.08
CA SER A 177 -19.06 -19.24 5.29
C SER A 177 -18.76 -18.21 4.21
N ILE A 178 -18.97 -18.60 2.95
CA ILE A 178 -18.74 -17.77 1.76
C ILE A 178 -19.96 -17.90 0.84
N PRO A 179 -20.49 -16.81 0.27
CA PRO A 179 -21.54 -16.91 -0.73
C PRO A 179 -21.00 -17.61 -1.99
N ALA A 180 -21.79 -18.51 -2.59
CA ALA A 180 -21.36 -19.33 -3.73
C ALA A 180 -20.77 -18.52 -4.90
N ARG A 181 -21.30 -17.32 -5.17
CA ARG A 181 -20.76 -16.40 -6.19
C ARG A 181 -19.31 -16.00 -5.93
N ALA A 182 -18.95 -15.75 -4.66
CA ALA A 182 -17.60 -15.36 -4.29
C ALA A 182 -16.65 -16.55 -4.35
N LEU A 183 -17.14 -17.76 -4.07
CA LEU A 183 -16.37 -18.99 -4.25
C LEU A 183 -15.93 -19.18 -5.71
N CYS A 184 -16.83 -18.94 -6.68
CA CYS A 184 -16.47 -18.99 -8.11
C CYS A 184 -15.38 -17.96 -8.47
N THR A 185 -15.47 -16.74 -7.94
CA THR A 185 -14.45 -15.71 -8.13
C THR A 185 -13.11 -16.11 -7.52
N ILE A 186 -13.12 -16.69 -6.32
CA ILE A 186 -11.92 -17.20 -5.65
C ILE A 186 -11.32 -18.36 -6.44
N GLN A 187 -12.14 -19.27 -6.96
CA GLN A 187 -11.68 -20.38 -7.79
C GLN A 187 -11.02 -19.87 -9.06
N TRP A 188 -11.67 -18.95 -9.78
CA TRP A 188 -11.10 -18.30 -10.96
C TRP A 188 -9.79 -17.60 -10.62
N PHE A 189 -9.77 -16.83 -9.53
CA PHE A 189 -8.59 -16.14 -9.06
C PHE A 189 -7.45 -17.09 -8.72
N LEU A 190 -7.72 -18.16 -7.97
CA LEU A 190 -6.71 -19.15 -7.64
C LEU A 190 -6.18 -19.80 -8.92
N THR A 191 -7.04 -20.10 -9.89
CA THR A 191 -6.61 -20.70 -11.17
C THR A 191 -5.74 -19.75 -12.00
N CYS A 192 -6.00 -18.44 -11.97
CA CYS A 192 -5.29 -17.45 -12.79
C CYS A 192 -4.08 -16.80 -12.09
N TYR A 193 -4.12 -16.63 -10.77
CA TYR A 193 -3.19 -15.80 -9.99
C TYR A 193 -2.45 -16.55 -8.87
N THR A 194 -2.72 -17.85 -8.66
CA THR A 194 -1.76 -18.67 -7.91
C THR A 194 -0.61 -19.01 -8.83
N MET A 195 0.61 -18.92 -8.30
CA MET A 195 1.75 -19.45 -9.06
C MET A 195 1.71 -20.97 -9.09
N LYS A 196 1.21 -21.62 -8.02
CA LYS A 196 0.95 -23.06 -7.93
C LYS A 196 -0.18 -23.36 -6.94
N PHE A 197 -0.91 -24.44 -7.15
CA PHE A 197 -1.86 -25.02 -6.19
C PHE A 197 -1.12 -26.14 -5.45
N GLY A 198 -0.87 -25.99 -4.15
CA GLY A 198 -0.13 -26.99 -3.37
C GLY A 198 -0.17 -26.68 -1.88
N LEU A 199 -0.55 -27.68 -1.09
CA LEU A 199 -0.54 -27.70 0.38
C LEU A 199 0.55 -28.66 0.84
#